data_AF-U5T572-F1
#
_entry.id   AF-U5T572-F1
#
_cell.length_a   1.000
_cell.length_b   1.000
_cell.length_c   1.000
_cell.angle_alpha   90.00
_cell.angle_beta   90.00
_cell.angle_gamma   90.00
#
_symmetry.space_group_name_H-M   'P 1'
#
loop_
_entity.id
_entity.type
_entity.pdbx_description
1 polymer ?
#
loop_
_entity_poly.entity_id
_entity_poly.type
_entity_poly.pdbx_seq_one_letter_code
_entity_poly.pdbx_strand_id
1 'polypeptide(L)'
;MVFPKTLPILAACLSLTACGMIPGNTDSDTATSSDSSEPVSGFIDTLSTPALTVGTSAPDSGYRKVDQLTRYAQVNCNIASERDAGVEEIATRLRDEAADTDADYLRILGTGSLYSRGICDERQLQMTGATYRRYQASGDTAAPADDTGSAPTTDSLSSRLEELDGLRDRGLLDQAEYEQLRERVLDEAY
;
A
#
# COMPACT_ATOMS: atom_id res chain seq x y z
N MET A 1 -27.25 -47.56 5.66
CA MET A 1 -27.11 -47.90 7.09
C MET A 1 -26.68 -46.64 7.81
N VAL A 2 -27.50 -46.21 8.77
CA VAL A 2 -27.34 -44.99 9.58
C VAL A 2 -26.79 -45.44 10.93
N PHE A 3 -25.68 -44.85 11.38
CA PHE A 3 -25.22 -44.98 12.77
C PHE A 3 -24.97 -43.59 13.39
N PRO A 4 -25.35 -43.38 14.66
CA PRO A 4 -25.56 -42.06 15.25
C PRO A 4 -24.39 -41.53 16.08
N LYS A 5 -24.24 -40.20 16.06
CA LYS A 5 -24.22 -39.26 17.21
C LYS A 5 -23.56 -39.73 18.52
N THR A 6 -22.41 -39.13 18.87
CA THR A 6 -22.10 -38.63 20.23
C THR A 6 -20.91 -37.65 20.22
N LEU A 7 -21.17 -36.42 20.64
CA LEU A 7 -20.20 -35.44 21.16
C LEU A 7 -19.75 -35.85 22.57
N PRO A 8 -18.50 -35.53 22.95
CA PRO A 8 -18.26 -35.01 24.28
C PRO A 8 -17.59 -33.64 24.23
N ILE A 9 -18.27 -32.68 24.85
CA ILE A 9 -17.76 -31.40 25.32
C ILE A 9 -16.70 -31.70 26.39
N LEU A 10 -15.46 -31.28 26.17
CA LEU A 10 -14.45 -31.19 27.22
C LEU A 10 -14.20 -29.70 27.52
N ALA A 11 -14.96 -29.22 28.50
CA ALA A 11 -14.58 -28.07 29.30
C ALA A 11 -13.46 -28.50 30.26
N ALA A 12 -12.32 -27.81 30.21
CA ALA A 12 -11.29 -27.86 31.25
C ALA A 12 -10.70 -26.45 31.36
N CYS A 13 -11.22 -25.66 32.30
CA CYS A 13 -10.61 -25.40 33.60
C CYS A 13 -9.57 -24.27 33.55
N LEU A 14 -10.04 -23.08 33.92
CA LEU A 14 -9.23 -21.97 34.43
C LEU A 14 -8.34 -22.44 35.59
N SER A 15 -7.05 -22.21 35.48
CA SER A 15 -6.14 -22.13 36.64
C SER A 15 -5.49 -20.75 36.66
N LEU A 16 -6.07 -19.87 37.48
CA LEU A 16 -5.35 -18.74 38.07
C LEU A 16 -4.30 -19.31 39.03
N THR A 17 -3.03 -19.01 38.79
CA THR A 17 -1.97 -19.25 39.77
C THR A 17 -0.99 -18.09 39.82
N ALA A 18 -1.05 -17.42 40.98
CA ALA A 18 0.05 -16.83 41.74
C ALA A 18 0.80 -15.60 41.20
N CYS A 19 0.54 -14.47 41.86
CA CYS A 19 1.55 -13.45 42.14
C CYS A 19 2.73 -14.08 42.88
N GLY A 20 3.91 -14.09 42.26
CA GLY A 20 5.20 -14.25 42.95
C GLY A 20 5.94 -12.92 42.92
N MET A 21 6.06 -12.27 44.08
CA MET A 21 7.07 -11.23 44.32
C MET A 21 8.43 -11.91 44.51
N ILE A 22 9.44 -11.49 43.74
CA ILE A 22 10.87 -11.75 44.02
C ILE A 22 11.58 -10.38 43.99
N PRO A 23 12.34 -10.01 45.04
CA PRO A 23 13.11 -8.77 45.05
C PRO A 23 14.53 -8.99 44.51
N GLY A 24 14.99 -8.03 43.71
CA GLY A 24 16.34 -7.46 43.74
C GLY A 24 17.51 -8.34 43.28
N ASN A 25 17.93 -8.15 42.04
CA ASN A 25 19.35 -8.05 41.72
C ASN A 25 19.55 -6.91 40.71
N THR A 26 20.13 -5.82 41.19
CA THR A 26 20.65 -4.72 40.37
C THR A 26 21.98 -5.18 39.76
N ASP A 27 21.97 -5.42 38.46
CA ASP A 27 23.14 -5.25 37.59
C ASP A 27 22.63 -4.62 36.29
N SER A 28 22.43 -3.31 36.37
CA SER A 28 22.29 -2.46 35.20
C SER A 28 23.70 -2.13 34.72
N ASP A 29 24.23 -2.94 33.80
CA ASP A 29 25.27 -2.50 32.89
C ASP A 29 25.10 -3.22 31.53
N THR A 30 24.23 -2.60 30.73
CA THR A 30 24.49 -2.28 29.33
C THR A 30 25.12 -3.40 28.48
N ALA A 31 24.38 -4.49 28.31
CA ALA A 31 24.44 -5.20 27.05
C ALA A 31 23.68 -4.36 26.02
N THR A 32 24.40 -3.46 25.34
CA THR A 32 23.98 -2.91 24.05
C THR A 32 23.87 -4.08 23.07
N SER A 33 22.77 -4.82 23.15
CA SER A 33 22.23 -5.49 21.99
C SER A 33 21.64 -4.38 21.16
N SER A 34 22.47 -3.78 20.31
CA SER A 34 21.99 -3.26 19.05
C SER A 34 21.43 -4.47 18.29
N ASP A 35 20.20 -4.86 18.64
CA ASP A 35 19.33 -5.58 17.75
C ASP A 35 18.96 -4.58 16.67
N SER A 36 19.93 -4.34 15.76
CA SER A 36 19.70 -3.68 14.50
C SER A 36 18.89 -4.64 13.64
N SER A 37 17.63 -4.86 14.03
CA SER A 37 16.59 -5.49 13.24
C SER A 37 16.16 -4.54 12.12
N GLU A 38 17.10 -4.17 11.25
CA GLU A 38 16.80 -3.60 9.94
C GLU A 38 17.63 -4.29 8.85
N PRO A 39 17.23 -5.48 8.36
CA PRO A 39 17.80 -5.99 7.11
C PRO A 39 16.82 -6.04 5.94
N VAL A 40 15.53 -5.79 6.14
CA VAL A 40 14.54 -6.10 5.09
C VAL A 40 14.15 -4.92 4.19
N SER A 41 14.21 -3.67 4.66
CA SER A 41 13.90 -2.53 3.76
C SER A 41 14.96 -2.37 2.66
N GLY A 42 16.25 -2.55 3.01
CA GLY A 42 17.34 -2.44 2.06
C GLY A 42 17.31 -3.49 0.94
N PHE A 43 16.80 -4.70 1.22
CA PHE A 43 16.63 -5.73 0.20
C PHE A 43 15.53 -5.39 -0.82
N ILE A 44 14.44 -4.75 -0.41
CA ILE A 44 13.39 -4.36 -1.37
C ILE A 44 13.89 -3.33 -2.35
N ASP A 45 14.68 -2.38 -1.86
CA ASP A 45 15.26 -1.34 -2.73
C ASP A 45 16.23 -1.96 -3.75
N THR A 46 16.94 -3.04 -3.41
CA THR A 46 17.83 -3.75 -4.36
C THR A 46 17.08 -4.56 -5.42
N LEU A 47 15.79 -4.84 -5.24
CA LEU A 47 14.95 -5.47 -6.26
C LEU A 47 14.53 -4.52 -7.37
N SER A 48 14.75 -3.22 -7.20
CA SER A 48 14.44 -2.21 -8.23
C SER A 48 15.33 -2.39 -9.45
N THR A 49 14.74 -2.18 -10.63
CA THR A 49 15.41 -2.20 -11.93
C THR A 49 15.21 -0.87 -12.65
N PRO A 50 15.94 -0.57 -13.74
CA PRO A 50 15.73 0.66 -14.49
C PRO A 50 14.30 0.85 -15.02
N ALA A 51 13.54 -0.24 -15.20
CA ALA A 51 12.17 -0.22 -15.72
C ALA A 51 11.10 -0.27 -14.61
N LEU A 52 11.43 -0.78 -13.42
CA LEU A 52 10.47 -1.00 -12.34
C LEU A 52 11.09 -0.56 -11.01
N THR A 53 10.43 0.39 -10.35
CA THR A 53 10.78 0.76 -8.97
C THR A 53 10.02 -0.12 -7.98
N VAL A 54 10.70 -0.73 -7.01
CA VAL A 54 10.07 -1.53 -5.97
C VAL A 54 10.21 -0.80 -4.64
N GLY A 55 9.11 -0.69 -3.90
CA GLY A 55 9.12 0.00 -2.62
C GLY A 55 8.03 -0.48 -1.66
N THR A 56 8.13 0.02 -0.44
CA THR A 56 7.20 -0.28 0.66
C THR A 56 6.18 0.84 0.91
N SER A 57 6.41 2.01 0.30
CA SER A 57 5.61 3.22 0.42
C SER A 57 4.66 3.38 -0.77
N ALA A 58 3.67 4.26 -0.64
CA ALA A 58 2.88 4.66 -1.80
C ALA A 58 3.77 5.41 -2.81
N PRO A 59 3.57 5.21 -4.12
CA PRO A 59 4.26 6.03 -5.11
C PRO A 59 3.78 7.48 -5.03
N ASP A 60 4.58 8.39 -5.60
CA ASP A 60 4.24 9.81 -5.73
C ASP A 60 2.95 10.03 -6.55
N SER A 61 2.50 11.30 -6.60
CA SER A 61 1.48 11.68 -7.57
C SER A 61 1.95 11.36 -9.00
N GLY A 62 1.02 10.99 -9.87
CA GLY A 62 1.37 10.60 -11.24
C GLY A 62 1.33 9.10 -11.51
N TYR A 63 0.91 8.27 -10.56
CA TYR A 63 0.72 6.83 -10.74
C TYR A 63 -0.74 6.42 -10.60
N ARG A 64 -1.17 5.41 -11.35
CA ARG A 64 -2.45 4.73 -11.19
C ARG A 64 -2.23 3.26 -10.87
N LYS A 65 -2.98 2.73 -9.91
CA LYS A 65 -2.96 1.29 -9.60
C LYS A 65 -3.46 0.54 -10.83
N VAL A 66 -2.71 -0.46 -11.28
CA VAL A 66 -3.10 -1.31 -12.42
C VAL A 66 -3.50 -2.70 -11.97
N ASP A 67 -2.83 -3.27 -10.97
CA ASP A 67 -3.16 -4.59 -10.46
C ASP A 67 -2.79 -4.79 -8.98
N GLN A 68 -3.14 -5.95 -8.43
CA GLN A 68 -2.75 -6.42 -7.11
C GLN A 68 -2.37 -7.90 -7.17
N LEU A 69 -1.14 -8.19 -6.77
CA LEU A 69 -0.52 -9.51 -6.84
C LEU A 69 -0.39 -10.09 -5.43
N THR A 70 -0.78 -11.35 -5.24
CA THR A 70 -0.55 -12.06 -3.98
C THR A 70 0.28 -13.31 -4.25
N ARG A 71 1.31 -13.52 -3.44
CA ARG A 71 2.27 -14.61 -3.62
C ARG A 71 2.57 -15.29 -2.30
N TYR A 72 3.01 -16.54 -2.41
CA TYR A 72 3.22 -17.44 -1.29
C TYR A 72 4.59 -18.12 -1.38
N ALA A 73 5.16 -18.44 -0.23
CA ALA A 73 6.32 -19.32 -0.09
C ALA A 73 6.05 -20.32 1.04
N GLN A 74 6.53 -21.56 0.85
CA GLN A 74 6.46 -22.58 1.89
C GLN A 74 7.69 -22.47 2.78
N VAL A 75 7.49 -21.99 4.01
CA VAL A 75 8.58 -21.71 4.96
C VAL A 75 8.12 -22.01 6.37
N ASN A 76 9.02 -22.43 7.26
CA ASN A 76 8.68 -22.55 8.67
C ASN A 76 8.66 -21.16 9.33
N CYS A 77 7.45 -20.65 9.59
CA CYS A 77 7.22 -19.34 10.23
C CYS A 77 7.89 -19.18 11.61
N ASN A 78 8.22 -20.29 12.28
CA ASN A 78 8.88 -20.28 13.58
C ASN A 78 10.41 -20.13 13.48
N ILE A 79 10.98 -20.25 12.27
CA ILE A 79 12.42 -20.14 12.03
C ILE A 79 12.66 -18.83 11.27
N ALA A 80 13.37 -17.89 11.91
CA ALA A 80 13.61 -16.56 11.35
C ALA A 80 14.26 -16.64 9.96
N SER A 81 15.35 -17.41 9.82
CA SER A 81 16.07 -17.53 8.55
C SER A 81 15.22 -18.10 7.40
N GLU A 82 14.27 -19.01 7.69
CA GLU A 82 13.35 -19.51 6.65
C GLU A 82 12.32 -18.46 6.27
N ARG A 83 11.85 -17.67 7.24
CA ARG A 83 10.95 -16.55 6.97
C ARG A 83 11.64 -15.47 6.13
N ASP A 84 12.91 -15.18 6.40
CA ASP A 84 13.74 -14.24 5.63
C ASP A 84 13.84 -14.68 4.18
N ALA A 85 14.23 -15.94 3.96
CA ALA A 85 14.30 -16.54 2.63
C ALA A 85 12.93 -16.52 1.92
N GLY A 86 11.83 -16.76 2.64
CA GLY A 86 10.47 -16.67 2.10
C GLY A 86 10.08 -15.26 1.66
N VAL A 87 10.47 -14.24 2.44
CA VAL A 87 10.23 -12.84 2.07
C VAL A 87 11.01 -12.49 0.79
N GLU A 88 12.28 -12.90 0.71
CA GLU A 88 13.11 -12.69 -0.48
C GLU A 88 12.49 -13.37 -1.71
N GLU A 89 12.14 -14.65 -1.60
CA GLU A 89 11.51 -15.44 -2.65
C GLU A 89 10.21 -14.79 -3.16
N ILE A 90 9.32 -14.40 -2.24
CA ILE A 90 8.05 -13.78 -2.60
C ILE A 90 8.26 -12.42 -3.25
N ALA A 91 9.12 -11.57 -2.69
CA ALA A 91 9.37 -10.24 -3.22
C ALA A 91 9.99 -10.28 -4.62
N THR A 92 10.92 -11.22 -4.87
CA THR A 92 11.48 -11.45 -6.21
C THR A 92 10.39 -11.86 -7.21
N ARG A 93 9.50 -12.79 -6.84
CA ARG A 93 8.37 -13.21 -7.68
C ARG A 93 7.38 -12.08 -7.97
N LEU A 94 7.04 -11.29 -6.95
CA LEU A 94 6.17 -10.13 -7.13
C LEU A 94 6.79 -9.12 -8.09
N ARG A 95 8.10 -8.90 -8.00
CA ARG A 95 8.84 -8.04 -8.92
C ARG A 95 8.85 -8.58 -10.36
N ASP A 96 9.13 -9.88 -10.56
CA ASP A 96 9.10 -10.47 -11.91
C ASP A 96 7.75 -10.27 -12.58
N GLU A 97 6.67 -10.58 -11.88
CA GLU A 97 5.33 -10.44 -12.42
C GLU A 97 4.90 -8.98 -12.60
N ALA A 98 5.33 -8.08 -11.71
CA ALA A 98 5.13 -6.66 -11.92
C ALA A 98 5.84 -6.17 -13.20
N ALA A 99 7.05 -6.67 -13.49
CA ALA A 99 7.75 -6.37 -14.72
C ALA A 99 7.03 -6.96 -15.95
N ASP A 100 6.47 -8.17 -15.85
CA ASP A 100 5.70 -8.81 -16.92
C ASP A 100 4.38 -8.07 -17.24
N THR A 101 3.87 -7.27 -16.31
CA THR A 101 2.62 -6.48 -16.48
C THR A 101 2.87 -5.03 -16.91
N ASP A 102 4.09 -4.68 -17.33
CA ASP A 102 4.51 -3.31 -17.67
C ASP A 102 4.20 -2.30 -16.54
N ALA A 103 4.40 -2.72 -15.29
CA ALA A 103 4.27 -1.82 -14.15
C ALA A 103 5.55 -0.96 -14.01
N ASP A 104 5.36 0.32 -13.71
CA ASP A 104 6.47 1.25 -13.44
C ASP A 104 6.85 1.26 -11.94
N TYR A 105 5.91 0.85 -11.08
CA TYR A 105 6.12 0.81 -9.63
C TYR A 105 5.41 -0.39 -9.00
N LEU A 106 6.10 -1.11 -8.12
CA LEU A 106 5.56 -2.16 -7.28
C LEU A 106 5.62 -1.74 -5.81
N ARG A 107 4.46 -1.64 -5.18
CA ARG A 107 4.33 -1.40 -3.74
C ARG A 107 4.08 -2.71 -3.01
N ILE A 108 4.96 -3.10 -2.09
CA ILE A 108 4.69 -4.21 -1.18
C ILE A 108 3.77 -3.74 -0.05
N LEU A 109 2.60 -4.37 0.06
CA LEU A 109 1.55 -4.03 1.01
C LEU A 109 1.77 -4.70 2.38
N GLY A 110 1.28 -4.04 3.44
CA GLY A 110 1.28 -4.51 4.84
C GLY A 110 1.81 -3.44 5.83
N THR A 111 1.75 -3.72 7.13
CA THR A 111 2.18 -2.82 8.22
C THR A 111 3.47 -3.30 8.90
N GLY A 112 4.37 -2.39 9.29
CA GLY A 112 5.62 -2.70 10.00
C GLY A 112 6.77 -3.19 9.10
N SER A 113 7.76 -3.89 9.67
CA SER A 113 8.87 -4.51 8.90
C SER A 113 8.32 -5.60 7.96
N LEU A 114 9.04 -6.00 6.91
CA LEU A 114 8.49 -6.96 5.92
C LEU A 114 7.86 -8.21 6.54
N TYR A 115 8.39 -8.68 7.67
CA TYR A 115 7.85 -9.80 8.43
C TYR A 115 6.43 -9.62 8.96
N SER A 116 6.05 -8.40 9.35
CA SER A 116 4.69 -8.09 9.83
C SER A 116 3.75 -7.65 8.71
N ARG A 117 4.28 -7.50 7.48
CA ARG A 117 3.49 -7.20 6.29
C ARG A 117 2.90 -8.43 5.63
N GLY A 118 3.60 -9.55 5.75
CA GLY A 118 3.11 -10.85 5.32
C GLY A 118 2.29 -11.56 6.40
N ILE A 119 1.36 -12.40 5.97
CA ILE A 119 0.69 -13.36 6.86
C ILE A 119 1.54 -14.63 6.85
N CYS A 120 2.08 -15.02 8.00
CA CYS A 120 2.81 -16.27 8.15
C CYS A 120 2.01 -17.20 9.05
N ASP A 121 1.42 -18.25 8.46
CA ASP A 121 0.57 -19.21 9.17
C ASP A 121 0.88 -20.64 8.73
N GLU A 122 0.85 -21.60 9.66
CA GLU A 122 0.91 -23.05 9.38
C GLU A 122 1.93 -23.50 8.30
N ARG A 123 3.10 -22.85 8.24
CA ARG A 123 4.21 -23.08 7.28
C ARG A 123 4.09 -22.42 5.91
N GLN A 124 3.25 -21.40 5.79
CA GLN A 124 3.06 -20.64 4.58
C GLN A 124 3.20 -19.15 4.89
N LEU A 125 4.12 -18.50 4.17
CA LEU A 125 4.22 -17.06 4.14
C LEU A 125 3.44 -16.54 2.93
N GLN A 126 2.60 -15.54 3.16
CA GLN A 126 1.84 -14.82 2.13
C GLN A 126 2.23 -13.34 2.15
N MET A 127 2.52 -12.77 0.99
CA MET A 127 2.64 -11.31 0.84
C MET A 127 1.85 -10.82 -0.37
N THR A 128 1.45 -9.55 -0.32
CA THR A 128 0.71 -8.90 -1.40
C THR A 128 1.45 -7.66 -1.86
N GLY A 129 1.51 -7.45 -3.18
CA GLY A 129 1.98 -6.23 -3.82
C GLY A 129 0.85 -5.55 -4.61
N ALA A 130 0.90 -4.23 -4.71
CA ALA A 130 0.09 -3.46 -5.66
C ALA A 130 1.00 -2.92 -6.75
N THR A 131 0.64 -3.12 -8.01
CA THR A 131 1.38 -2.59 -9.15
C THR A 131 0.74 -1.29 -9.61
N TYR A 132 1.58 -0.38 -10.06
CA TYR A 132 1.18 0.92 -10.55
C TYR A 132 1.87 1.23 -11.86
N ARG A 133 1.18 1.99 -12.70
CA ARG A 133 1.72 2.54 -13.94
C ARG A 133 1.65 4.05 -13.88
N ARG A 134 2.68 4.73 -14.38
CA ARG A 134 2.71 6.18 -14.48
C ARG A 134 1.60 6.61 -15.45
N TYR A 135 0.96 7.76 -15.17
CA TYR A 135 0.19 8.44 -16.20
C TYR A 135 1.19 8.81 -17.29
N GLN A 136 1.13 8.10 -18.41
CA GLN A 136 1.72 8.62 -19.62
C GLN A 136 0.91 9.88 -19.92
N ALA A 137 1.54 11.05 -19.85
CA ALA A 137 1.03 12.20 -20.55
C ALA A 137 0.95 11.76 -22.00
N SER A 138 -0.25 11.42 -22.48
CA SER A 138 -0.46 10.99 -23.85
C SER A 138 0.12 12.08 -24.74
N GLY A 139 1.31 11.84 -25.28
CA GLY A 139 1.99 12.70 -26.24
C GLY A 139 1.36 12.63 -27.62
N ASP A 140 0.04 12.48 -27.68
CA ASP A 140 -0.78 12.40 -28.89
C ASP A 140 -2.08 13.15 -28.64
N THR A 141 -1.96 14.45 -28.39
CA THR A 141 -2.94 15.39 -28.91
C THR A 141 -2.11 16.53 -29.46
N ALA A 142 -1.99 16.57 -30.79
CA ALA A 142 -1.68 17.80 -31.49
C ALA A 142 -2.72 18.83 -31.04
N ALA A 143 -2.36 19.65 -30.05
CA ALA A 143 -3.07 20.88 -29.79
C ALA A 143 -3.02 21.68 -31.10
N PRO A 144 -4.16 22.16 -31.63
CA PRO A 144 -4.09 23.18 -32.65
C PRO A 144 -3.37 24.36 -32.00
N ALA A 145 -2.33 24.83 -32.67
CA ALA A 145 -1.70 26.09 -32.35
C ALA A 145 -2.80 27.16 -32.33
N ASP A 146 -3.14 27.66 -31.14
CA ASP A 146 -3.84 28.92 -31.04
C ASP A 146 -2.83 30.00 -30.63
N ASP A 147 -2.82 30.98 -31.50
CA ASP A 147 -2.06 32.19 -31.53
C ASP A 147 -2.55 33.13 -30.41
N THR A 148 -1.84 34.22 -30.18
CA THR A 148 -2.17 35.34 -29.29
C THR A 148 -2.02 35.05 -27.79
N GLY A 149 -1.19 35.75 -27.00
CA GLY A 149 -0.84 37.16 -27.07
C GLY A 149 -1.74 37.98 -26.14
N SER A 150 -1.23 38.26 -24.93
CA SER A 150 -1.67 39.30 -23.97
C SER A 150 -2.88 39.05 -23.04
N ALA A 151 -2.57 39.21 -21.75
CA ALA A 151 -3.35 39.78 -20.64
C ALA A 151 -3.96 38.82 -19.57
N PRO A 152 -3.81 39.14 -18.26
CA PRO A 152 -4.03 38.20 -17.16
C PRO A 152 -5.37 38.39 -16.42
N THR A 153 -5.78 37.36 -15.66
CA THR A 153 -6.76 37.36 -14.54
C THR A 153 -8.27 37.39 -14.81
N THR A 154 -8.76 37.15 -16.02
CA THR A 154 -10.23 36.96 -16.24
C THR A 154 -10.58 35.57 -16.81
N ASP A 155 -9.63 34.87 -17.44
CA ASP A 155 -9.84 33.54 -18.00
C ASP A 155 -9.93 32.40 -16.97
N SER A 156 -9.42 32.61 -15.76
CA SER A 156 -9.44 31.56 -14.72
C SER A 156 -10.85 31.29 -14.17
N LEU A 157 -11.74 32.28 -14.20
CA LEU A 157 -13.11 32.12 -13.68
C LEU A 157 -14.02 31.43 -14.68
N SER A 158 -13.98 31.86 -15.95
CA SER A 158 -14.77 31.25 -17.03
C SER A 158 -14.39 29.79 -17.23
N SER A 159 -13.08 29.49 -17.23
CA SER A 159 -12.58 28.12 -17.35
C SER A 159 -12.97 27.24 -16.15
N ARG A 160 -12.93 27.77 -14.92
CA ARG A 160 -13.36 27.03 -13.72
C ARG A 160 -14.88 26.80 -13.68
N LEU A 161 -15.69 27.72 -14.20
CA LEU A 161 -17.15 27.56 -14.29
C LEU A 161 -17.55 26.52 -15.34
N GLU A 162 -16.82 26.46 -16.46
CA GLU A 162 -17.03 25.45 -17.51
C GLU A 162 -16.63 24.04 -17.02
N GLU A 163 -15.61 23.94 -16.17
CA GLU A 163 -15.24 22.69 -15.50
C GLU A 163 -16.34 22.20 -14.53
N LEU A 164 -16.93 23.11 -13.74
CA LEU A 164 -18.03 22.78 -12.83
C LEU A 164 -19.30 22.35 -13.59
N ASP A 165 -19.62 22.98 -14.72
CA ASP A 165 -20.77 22.60 -15.55
C ASP A 165 -20.56 21.20 -16.16
N GLY A 166 -19.34 20.89 -16.60
CA GLY A 166 -18.96 19.55 -17.07
C GLY A 166 -18.98 18.47 -15.99
N LEU A 167 -18.89 18.82 -14.70
CA LEU A 167 -19.03 17.89 -13.58
C LEU A 167 -20.50 17.63 -13.22
N ARG A 168 -21.37 18.65 -13.34
CA ARG A 168 -22.84 18.51 -13.21
C ARG A 168 -23.41 17.62 -14.31
N ASP A 169 -23.01 17.85 -15.56
CA ASP A 169 -23.57 17.12 -16.71
C ASP A 169 -23.19 15.63 -16.72
N ARG A 170 -22.14 15.26 -15.99
CA ARG A 170 -21.75 13.85 -15.73
C ARG A 170 -22.43 13.22 -14.51
N GLY A 171 -23.30 13.96 -13.82
CA GLY A 171 -24.05 13.51 -12.65
C GLY A 171 -23.19 13.27 -11.40
N LEU A 172 -22.00 13.86 -11.34
CA LEU A 172 -21.03 13.69 -10.24
C LEU A 172 -21.20 14.74 -9.12
N LEU A 173 -22.07 15.73 -9.32
CA LEU A 173 -22.40 16.77 -8.36
C LEU A 173 -23.92 16.95 -8.30
N ASP A 174 -24.45 17.06 -7.09
CA ASP A 174 -25.86 17.43 -6.88
C ASP A 174 -26.05 18.95 -7.06
N GLN A 175 -27.27 19.39 -7.39
CA GLN A 175 -27.55 20.78 -7.73
C GLN A 175 -27.21 21.75 -6.57
N ALA A 176 -27.37 21.30 -5.32
CA ALA A 176 -26.97 22.05 -4.14
C ALA A 176 -25.44 22.19 -3.98
N GLU A 177 -24.65 21.21 -4.42
CA GLU A 177 -23.19 21.24 -4.37
C GLU A 177 -22.62 22.16 -5.46
N TYR A 178 -23.25 22.16 -6.64
CA TYR A 178 -22.92 23.08 -7.73
C TYR A 178 -23.11 24.55 -7.33
N GLU A 179 -24.23 24.88 -6.67
CA GLU A 179 -24.52 26.25 -6.24
C GLU A 179 -23.53 26.75 -5.16
N GLN A 180 -23.16 25.89 -4.20
CA GLN A 180 -22.13 26.24 -3.19
C GLN A 180 -20.74 26.45 -3.80
N LEU A 181 -20.33 25.62 -4.76
CA LEU A 181 -19.04 25.75 -5.42
C LEU A 181 -18.98 26.98 -6.32
N ARG A 182 -20.08 27.31 -6.99
CA ARG A 182 -20.20 28.53 -7.79
C ARG A 182 -20.08 29.79 -6.94
N GLU A 183 -20.75 29.84 -5.79
CA GLU A 183 -20.69 31.02 -4.89
C GLU A 183 -19.28 31.20 -4.31
N ARG A 184 -18.61 30.10 -3.92
CA ARG A 184 -17.21 30.14 -3.46
C ARG A 184 -16.24 30.66 -4.52
N VAL A 185 -16.40 30.25 -5.77
CA VAL A 185 -15.55 30.69 -6.89
C VAL A 185 -15.80 32.16 -7.23
N LEU A 186 -17.04 32.65 -7.05
CA LEU A 186 -17.38 34.06 -7.22
C LEU A 186 -16.86 34.94 -6.07
N ASP A 187 -16.84 34.42 -4.83
CA ASP A 187 -16.26 35.10 -3.67
C ASP A 187 -14.72 35.18 -3.73
N GLU A 188 -14.04 34.17 -4.30
CA GLU A 188 -12.58 34.19 -4.49
C GLU A 188 -12.14 35.23 -5.56
N ALA A 189 -13.08 35.72 -6.36
CA ALA A 189 -12.84 36.70 -7.42
C ALA A 189 -12.95 38.18 -6.99
N TYR A 190 -13.47 38.46 -5.79
CA TYR A 190 -13.71 39.80 -5.24
C TYR A 190 -12.86 40.07 -3.99
#